data_AF-A0AAU3D430-F1
#
_entry.id   AF-A0AAU3D430-F1
#
_cell.length_a   1.000
_cell.length_b   1.000
_cell.length_c   1.000
_cell.angle_alpha   90.00
_cell.angle_beta   90.00
_cell.angle_gamma   90.00
#
_symmetry.space_group_name_H-M   'P 1'
#
loop_
_entity.id
_entity.type
_entity.pdbx_description
1 polymer ?
#
loop_
_entity_poly.entity_id
_entity_poly.type
_entity_poly.pdbx_seq_one_letter_code
_entity_poly.pdbx_strand_id
1 'polypeptide(L)'
;MTDDHPAGPAPEPAPHPHGQDELHALRAPRRLSVDDHMFTAPGLPGTFRLQLFTADGARPVAVATQIALAEGMSLMNGAERFAGAVWERHCPDQDLPPVWVERQIWAERSRQETRFRRVVFTGADRYCPRGPKWSVITDEELQDLIGATVATDRGAGYVPRPAEPEPRLVFAEFAVARFARPRPFREPACMPAGVPWWRRWMRQILPRRGARACCWYHGGDWHTVNAMALEVLQRARAQSVEADDMEEFATAHATAAGATGWETEALATLFNTGDAIQPSSGTGYINGQHRAQAMLEAGVRRTVVLHHVDEP
;
A
#
# COMPACT_ATOMS: atom_id res chain seq x y z
N MET A 1 27.23 -36.34 -47.68
CA MET A 1 26.54 -35.03 -47.60
C MET A 1 25.08 -35.33 -47.38
N THR A 2 24.68 -35.40 -46.12
CA THR A 2 23.29 -35.56 -45.67
C THR A 2 23.13 -34.48 -44.61
N ASP A 3 22.46 -33.40 -44.98
CA ASP A 3 22.12 -32.29 -44.09
C ASP A 3 20.94 -32.71 -43.21
N ASP A 4 21.20 -32.92 -41.93
CA ASP A 4 20.19 -32.95 -40.88
C ASP A 4 19.79 -31.51 -40.54
N HIS A 5 18.56 -31.12 -40.89
CA HIS A 5 17.92 -29.94 -40.32
C HIS A 5 17.32 -30.30 -38.96
N PRO A 6 17.56 -29.52 -37.88
CA PRO A 6 16.89 -29.74 -36.61
C PRO A 6 15.42 -29.32 -36.73
N ALA A 7 14.52 -30.23 -36.33
CA ALA A 7 13.10 -29.95 -36.19
C ALA A 7 12.90 -28.76 -35.24
N GLY A 8 12.19 -27.73 -35.71
CA GLY A 8 11.79 -26.58 -34.90
C GLY A 8 10.94 -26.99 -33.70
N PRO A 9 10.85 -26.14 -32.66
CA PRO A 9 10.07 -26.44 -31.47
C PRO A 9 8.59 -26.67 -31.85
N ALA A 10 7.99 -27.68 -31.23
CA ALA A 10 6.58 -28.00 -31.40
C ALA A 10 5.71 -26.75 -31.16
N PRO A 11 4.63 -26.56 -31.93
CA PRO A 11 3.75 -25.41 -31.75
C PRO A 11 3.19 -25.41 -30.32
N GLU A 12 3.25 -24.24 -29.69
CA GLU A 12 2.66 -23.99 -28.38
C GLU A 12 1.18 -24.41 -28.38
N PRO A 13 0.69 -25.16 -27.38
CA PRO A 13 -0.71 -25.54 -27.32
C PRO A 13 -1.56 -24.28 -27.19
N ALA A 14 -2.61 -24.19 -28.01
CA ALA A 14 -3.55 -23.08 -27.99
C ALA A 14 -4.13 -22.86 -26.58
N PRO A 15 -4.38 -21.61 -26.15
CA PRO A 15 -4.94 -21.31 -24.84
C PRO A 15 -6.33 -21.95 -24.72
N HIS A 16 -6.51 -22.81 -23.71
CA HIS A 16 -7.78 -23.47 -23.47
C HIS A 16 -8.87 -22.49 -22.99
N PRO A 17 -10.09 -22.53 -23.57
CA PRO A 17 -11.22 -21.70 -23.15
C PRO A 17 -11.92 -22.32 -21.93
N HIS A 18 -11.25 -22.41 -20.77
CA HIS A 18 -11.77 -23.18 -19.62
C HIS A 18 -12.79 -22.44 -18.72
N GLY A 19 -13.12 -21.16 -18.99
CA GLY A 19 -13.88 -20.33 -18.04
C GLY A 19 -15.39 -20.56 -18.00
N GLN A 20 -16.05 -20.64 -19.16
CA GLN A 20 -17.51 -20.68 -19.26
C GLN A 20 -18.08 -22.09 -19.03
N ASP A 21 -17.47 -23.13 -19.61
CA ASP A 21 -17.92 -24.52 -19.48
C ASP A 21 -17.92 -24.99 -18.01
N GLU A 22 -16.94 -24.56 -17.22
CA GLU A 22 -16.86 -24.86 -15.79
C GLU A 22 -17.98 -24.17 -14.99
N LEU A 23 -18.34 -22.93 -15.37
CA LEU A 23 -19.41 -22.19 -14.71
C LEU A 23 -20.78 -22.84 -14.96
N HIS A 24 -21.02 -23.29 -16.19
CA HIS A 24 -22.23 -24.01 -16.56
C HIS A 24 -22.40 -25.32 -15.78
N ALA A 25 -21.30 -26.07 -15.57
CA ALA A 25 -21.33 -27.32 -14.80
C ALA A 25 -21.69 -27.14 -13.32
N LEU A 26 -21.52 -25.93 -12.77
CA LEU A 26 -21.79 -25.60 -11.36
C LEU A 26 -23.22 -25.08 -11.11
N ARG A 27 -24.04 -24.93 -12.16
CA ARG A 27 -25.41 -24.42 -12.05
C ARG A 27 -26.27 -25.38 -11.23
N ALA A 28 -26.92 -24.85 -10.20
CA ALA A 28 -27.89 -25.59 -9.40
C ALA A 28 -28.82 -24.61 -8.68
N PRO A 29 -30.12 -24.94 -8.49
CA PRO A 29 -31.03 -24.12 -7.73
C PRO A 29 -30.68 -24.17 -6.24
N ARG A 30 -30.07 -23.11 -5.73
CA ARG A 30 -29.62 -22.96 -4.34
C ARG A 30 -30.56 -22.05 -3.57
N ARG A 31 -30.59 -22.24 -2.26
CA ARG A 31 -31.29 -21.35 -1.32
C ARG A 31 -30.26 -20.51 -0.58
N LEU A 32 -30.63 -19.26 -0.29
CA LEU A 32 -29.85 -18.39 0.59
C LEU A 32 -29.88 -18.97 2.01
N SER A 33 -28.72 -19.37 2.52
CA SER A 33 -28.55 -19.95 3.86
C SER A 33 -27.89 -18.99 4.85
N VAL A 34 -27.12 -18.01 4.36
CA VAL A 34 -26.51 -16.95 5.18
C VAL A 34 -26.65 -15.61 4.46
N ASP A 35 -27.04 -14.56 5.20
CA ASP A 35 -26.99 -13.16 4.76
C ASP A 35 -26.42 -12.28 5.88
N ASP A 36 -25.11 -12.36 6.08
CA ASP A 36 -24.38 -11.61 7.11
C ASP A 36 -23.89 -10.29 6.53
N HIS A 37 -24.34 -9.17 7.07
CA HIS A 37 -24.03 -7.84 6.54
C HIS A 37 -22.68 -7.29 7.01
N MET A 38 -22.08 -7.92 8.03
CA MET A 38 -20.86 -7.47 8.71
C MET A 38 -19.90 -8.64 8.93
N PHE A 39 -19.80 -9.55 7.96
CA PHE A 39 -18.93 -10.71 8.08
C PHE A 39 -17.47 -10.28 8.28
N THR A 40 -16.81 -10.89 9.27
CA THR A 40 -15.39 -10.72 9.56
C THR A 40 -14.66 -12.06 9.63
N ALA A 41 -13.39 -12.06 9.22
CA ALA A 41 -12.47 -13.18 9.39
C ALA A 41 -11.47 -12.90 10.54
N PRO A 42 -11.16 -13.89 11.39
CA PRO A 42 -10.22 -13.72 12.49
C PRO A 42 -8.85 -13.23 12.01
N GLY A 43 -8.31 -12.21 12.68
CA GLY A 43 -6.98 -11.66 12.41
C GLY A 43 -6.86 -10.87 11.11
N LEU A 44 -7.96 -10.56 10.43
CA LEU A 44 -7.96 -9.72 9.22
C LEU A 44 -8.73 -8.42 9.45
N PRO A 45 -8.12 -7.27 9.15
CA PRO A 45 -8.86 -6.03 9.16
C PRO A 45 -9.79 -6.02 7.94
N GLY A 46 -11.08 -6.30 8.10
CA GLY A 46 -12.04 -6.06 7.02
C GLY A 46 -13.45 -6.56 7.31
N THR A 47 -14.44 -5.89 6.74
CA THR A 47 -15.87 -6.28 6.78
C THR A 47 -16.45 -6.33 5.38
N PHE A 48 -17.43 -7.21 5.16
CA PHE A 48 -18.21 -7.28 3.93
C PHE A 48 -19.56 -7.93 4.19
N ARG A 49 -20.50 -7.78 3.25
CA ARG A 49 -21.73 -8.58 3.24
C ARG A 49 -21.44 -9.95 2.62
N LEU A 50 -21.75 -11.03 3.32
CA LEU A 50 -21.71 -12.40 2.84
C LEU A 50 -23.14 -12.89 2.56
N GLN A 51 -23.42 -13.21 1.29
CA GLN A 51 -24.57 -14.02 0.91
C GLN A 51 -24.09 -15.42 0.52
N LEU A 52 -24.45 -16.43 1.31
CA LEU A 52 -24.10 -17.83 1.03
C LEU A 52 -25.32 -18.59 0.51
N PHE A 53 -25.15 -19.24 -0.63
CA PHE A 53 -26.18 -20.05 -1.28
C PHE A 53 -25.77 -21.52 -1.28
N THR A 54 -26.65 -22.39 -0.80
CA THR A 54 -26.39 -23.84 -0.64
C THR A 54 -27.52 -24.68 -1.22
N ALA A 55 -27.20 -25.88 -1.67
CA ALA A 55 -28.13 -26.94 -2.03
C ALA A 55 -27.46 -28.31 -1.84
N ASP A 56 -28.25 -29.34 -1.58
CA ASP A 56 -27.73 -30.70 -1.41
C ASP A 56 -27.03 -31.18 -2.69
N GLY A 57 -25.83 -31.74 -2.54
CA GLY A 57 -25.01 -32.25 -3.65
C GLY A 57 -24.43 -31.18 -4.58
N ALA A 58 -24.66 -29.89 -4.31
CA ALA A 58 -24.12 -28.79 -5.09
C ALA A 58 -23.05 -28.02 -4.30
N ARG A 59 -21.95 -27.65 -4.97
CA ARG A 59 -20.92 -26.79 -4.39
C ARG A 59 -21.55 -25.46 -3.94
N PRO A 60 -21.35 -24.99 -2.70
CA PRO A 60 -21.89 -23.71 -2.25
C PRO A 60 -21.35 -22.52 -3.04
N VAL A 61 -22.13 -21.44 -3.13
CA VAL A 61 -21.72 -20.18 -3.77
C VAL A 61 -21.74 -19.08 -2.73
N ALA A 62 -20.60 -18.44 -2.50
CA ALA A 62 -20.45 -17.32 -1.60
C ALA A 62 -20.30 -16.03 -2.41
N VAL A 63 -21.21 -15.08 -2.21
CA VAL A 63 -21.14 -13.74 -2.77
C VAL A 63 -20.72 -12.78 -1.67
N ALA A 64 -19.57 -12.13 -1.86
CA ALA A 64 -19.02 -11.14 -0.95
C ALA A 64 -19.13 -9.74 -1.56
N THR A 65 -19.79 -8.81 -0.86
CA THR A 65 -19.99 -7.44 -1.32
C THR A 65 -19.37 -6.46 -0.33
N GLN A 66 -18.49 -5.58 -0.81
CA GLN A 66 -17.75 -4.62 0.02
C GLN A 66 -17.75 -3.23 -0.63
N ILE A 67 -17.84 -2.15 0.16
CA ILE A 67 -17.54 -0.78 -0.27
C ILE A 67 -16.02 -0.62 -0.30
N ALA A 68 -15.49 -0.32 -1.48
CA ALA A 68 -14.07 -0.15 -1.66
C ALA A 68 -13.53 0.99 -0.79
N LEU A 69 -12.34 0.79 -0.22
CA LEU A 69 -11.60 1.75 0.63
C LEU A 69 -12.23 2.10 1.99
N ALA A 70 -13.50 1.77 2.24
CA ALA A 70 -14.16 2.11 3.51
C ALA A 70 -14.11 0.99 4.56
N GLU A 71 -13.81 -0.24 4.15
CA GLU A 71 -14.09 -1.43 4.95
C GLU A 71 -12.85 -2.28 5.28
N GLY A 72 -11.68 -1.63 5.32
CA GLY A 72 -10.40 -2.29 5.61
C GLY A 72 -9.80 -3.00 4.39
N MET A 73 -9.23 -4.17 4.63
CA MET A 73 -8.63 -5.02 3.59
C MET A 73 -9.66 -5.33 2.51
N SER A 74 -9.27 -5.06 1.27
CA SER A 74 -10.13 -5.29 0.11
C SER A 74 -10.38 -6.77 -0.13
N LEU A 75 -11.55 -7.12 -0.66
CA LEU A 75 -11.87 -8.50 -1.06
C LEU A 75 -10.80 -9.09 -1.99
N MET A 76 -10.27 -8.30 -2.93
CA MET A 76 -9.19 -8.74 -3.82
C MET A 76 -7.92 -9.12 -3.06
N ASN A 77 -7.49 -8.30 -2.10
CA ASN A 77 -6.25 -8.55 -1.35
C ASN A 77 -6.44 -9.65 -0.30
N GLY A 78 -7.66 -9.84 0.20
CA GLY A 78 -8.00 -10.82 1.23
C GLY A 78 -8.66 -12.10 0.71
N ALA A 79 -8.82 -12.27 -0.61
CA ALA A 79 -9.71 -13.27 -1.23
C ALA A 79 -9.49 -14.69 -0.68
N GLU A 80 -8.24 -15.15 -0.64
CA GLU A 80 -7.88 -16.48 -0.14
C GLU A 80 -8.32 -16.67 1.32
N ARG A 81 -8.03 -15.68 2.18
CA ARG A 81 -8.28 -15.80 3.61
C ARG A 81 -9.76 -15.59 3.96
N PHE A 82 -10.45 -14.70 3.27
CA PHE A 82 -11.90 -14.53 3.44
C PHE A 82 -12.67 -15.75 2.93
N ALA A 83 -12.35 -16.26 1.74
CA ALA A 83 -12.96 -17.48 1.23
C ALA A 83 -12.66 -18.69 2.13
N GLY A 84 -11.43 -18.80 2.65
CA GLY A 84 -11.05 -19.81 3.65
C GLY A 84 -11.88 -19.72 4.93
N ALA A 85 -12.05 -18.52 5.49
CA ALA A 85 -12.85 -18.31 6.69
C ALA A 85 -14.35 -18.62 6.49
N VAL A 86 -14.90 -18.29 5.32
CA VAL A 86 -16.28 -18.65 4.97
C VAL A 86 -16.42 -20.17 4.82
N TRP A 87 -15.44 -20.81 4.17
CA TRP A 87 -15.41 -22.26 4.02
C TRP A 87 -15.37 -22.98 5.37
N GLU A 88 -14.46 -22.58 6.25
CA GLU A 88 -14.32 -23.15 7.59
C GLU A 88 -15.59 -22.96 8.43
N ARG A 89 -16.19 -21.77 8.41
CA ARG A 89 -17.32 -21.43 9.28
C ARG A 89 -18.65 -21.99 8.80
N HIS A 90 -18.90 -21.98 7.49
CA HIS A 90 -20.23 -22.24 6.95
C HIS A 90 -20.32 -23.49 6.07
N CYS A 91 -19.18 -23.99 5.59
CA CYS A 91 -19.13 -25.16 4.71
C CYS A 91 -18.09 -26.20 5.19
N PRO A 92 -17.99 -26.52 6.50
CA PRO A 92 -16.86 -27.29 7.03
C PRO A 92 -16.75 -28.71 6.45
N ASP A 93 -17.88 -29.27 6.00
CA ASP A 93 -17.97 -30.63 5.46
C ASP A 93 -17.74 -30.70 3.94
N GLN A 94 -17.53 -29.56 3.28
CA GLN A 94 -17.24 -29.53 1.85
C GLN A 94 -15.75 -29.77 1.60
N ASP A 95 -15.42 -30.64 0.64
CA ASP A 95 -14.03 -30.94 0.25
C ASP A 95 -13.36 -29.79 -0.52
N LEU A 96 -14.16 -28.91 -1.13
CA LEU A 96 -13.70 -27.77 -1.92
C LEU A 96 -14.23 -26.46 -1.33
N PRO A 97 -13.50 -25.34 -1.48
CA PRO A 97 -13.99 -24.03 -1.05
C PRO A 97 -15.30 -23.68 -1.77
N PRO A 98 -16.17 -22.82 -1.21
CA PRO A 98 -17.30 -22.31 -1.96
C PRO A 98 -16.83 -21.64 -3.27
N VAL A 99 -17.69 -21.64 -4.30
CA VAL A 99 -17.47 -20.77 -5.46
C VAL A 99 -17.51 -19.33 -4.95
N TRP A 100 -16.40 -18.63 -5.10
CA TRP A 100 -16.25 -17.28 -4.57
C TRP A 100 -16.57 -16.24 -5.64
N VAL A 101 -17.51 -15.37 -5.35
CA VAL A 101 -17.88 -14.23 -6.17
C VAL A 101 -17.76 -12.98 -5.33
N GLU A 102 -17.10 -11.95 -5.85
CA GLU A 102 -16.91 -10.70 -5.14
C GLU A 102 -17.42 -9.50 -5.93
N ARG A 103 -17.92 -8.50 -5.21
CA ARG A 103 -18.28 -7.18 -5.75
C ARG A 103 -17.69 -6.10 -4.88
N GLN A 104 -16.94 -5.20 -5.50
CA GLN A 104 -16.53 -3.95 -4.88
C GLN A 104 -17.42 -2.80 -5.36
N ILE A 105 -18.06 -2.13 -4.41
CA ILE A 105 -18.87 -0.94 -4.63
C ILE A 105 -17.94 0.26 -4.49
N TRP A 106 -17.71 0.95 -5.60
CA TRP A 106 -16.96 2.19 -5.64
C TRP A 106 -17.91 3.38 -5.46
N ALA A 107 -17.40 4.46 -4.88
CA ALA A 107 -18.15 5.72 -4.81
C ALA A 107 -18.52 6.21 -6.22
N GLU A 108 -19.66 6.91 -6.36
CA GLU A 108 -20.23 7.35 -7.64
C GLU A 108 -19.28 8.15 -8.54
N ARG A 109 -18.23 8.76 -7.97
CA ARG A 109 -17.22 9.53 -8.70
C ARG A 109 -16.03 8.69 -9.20
N SER A 110 -15.97 7.40 -8.87
CA SER A 110 -14.89 6.52 -9.32
C SER A 110 -15.06 6.15 -10.79
N ARG A 111 -13.95 6.12 -11.53
CA ARG A 111 -13.91 5.59 -12.90
C ARG A 111 -13.91 4.05 -12.94
N GLN A 112 -13.93 3.39 -11.79
CA GLN A 112 -13.87 1.93 -11.70
C GLN A 112 -15.26 1.31 -11.69
N GLU A 113 -15.43 0.26 -12.49
CA GLU A 113 -16.71 -0.42 -12.66
C GLU A 113 -17.05 -1.33 -11.46
N THR A 114 -18.29 -1.27 -11.00
CA THR A 114 -18.84 -2.06 -9.89
C THR A 114 -19.47 -3.37 -10.37
N ARG A 115 -18.65 -4.26 -10.93
CA ARG A 115 -19.08 -5.56 -11.48
C ARG A 115 -18.79 -6.71 -10.51
N PHE A 116 -19.58 -7.77 -10.59
CA PHE A 116 -19.23 -9.03 -9.97
C PHE A 116 -18.01 -9.66 -10.66
N ARG A 117 -17.17 -10.30 -9.86
CA ARG A 117 -16.03 -11.08 -10.32
C ARG A 117 -16.07 -12.45 -9.66
N ARG A 118 -16.04 -13.49 -10.48
CA ARG A 118 -15.76 -14.84 -10.00
C ARG A 118 -14.26 -14.94 -9.72
N VAL A 119 -13.92 -15.54 -8.58
CA VAL A 119 -12.56 -15.88 -8.21
C VAL A 119 -12.37 -17.39 -8.29
N VAL A 120 -11.46 -17.81 -9.15
CA VAL A 120 -11.05 -19.21 -9.29
C VAL A 120 -9.72 -19.40 -8.59
N PHE A 121 -9.66 -20.31 -7.63
CA PHE A 121 -8.44 -20.68 -6.93
C PHE A 121 -7.77 -21.85 -7.65
N THR A 122 -6.48 -21.72 -7.99
CA THR A 122 -5.74 -22.78 -8.70
C THR A 122 -5.38 -23.98 -7.82
N GLY A 123 -5.49 -23.83 -6.50
CA GLY A 123 -5.31 -24.92 -5.55
C GLY A 123 -5.99 -24.60 -4.22
N ALA A 124 -6.19 -25.62 -3.39
CA ALA A 124 -6.72 -25.44 -2.05
C ALA A 124 -6.23 -26.58 -1.14
N ASP A 125 -5.69 -26.21 0.02
CA ASP A 125 -5.69 -27.10 1.17
C ASP A 125 -6.96 -26.84 1.98
N ARG A 126 -7.31 -27.70 2.94
CA ARG A 126 -8.53 -27.54 3.76
C ARG A 126 -8.56 -26.14 4.40
N TYR A 127 -9.59 -25.37 4.05
CA TYR A 127 -9.81 -23.97 4.47
C TYR A 127 -8.75 -22.95 4.02
N CYS A 128 -7.85 -23.35 3.12
CA CYS A 128 -6.74 -22.53 2.62
C CYS A 128 -6.73 -22.53 1.08
N PRO A 129 -7.68 -21.86 0.42
CA PRO A 129 -7.64 -21.68 -1.02
C PRO A 129 -6.43 -20.83 -1.43
N ARG A 130 -5.89 -21.07 -2.63
CA ARG A 130 -4.65 -20.45 -3.13
C ARG A 130 -4.70 -20.10 -4.61
N GLY A 131 -3.94 -19.07 -4.98
CA GLY A 131 -3.74 -18.64 -6.36
C GLY A 131 -5.03 -18.13 -7.00
N PRO A 132 -5.63 -17.05 -6.46
CA PRO A 132 -6.85 -16.46 -7.00
C PRO A 132 -6.62 -15.94 -8.41
N LYS A 133 -7.59 -16.21 -9.29
CA LYS A 133 -7.71 -15.63 -10.63
C LYS A 133 -9.10 -15.06 -10.79
N TRP A 134 -9.18 -13.83 -11.26
CA TRP A 134 -10.44 -13.11 -11.41
C TRP A 134 -10.94 -13.17 -12.84
N SER A 135 -12.22 -13.44 -13.00
CA SER A 135 -12.95 -13.25 -14.25
C SER A 135 -14.23 -12.46 -13.98
N VAL A 136 -14.63 -11.60 -14.90
CA VAL A 136 -15.93 -10.93 -14.83
C VAL A 136 -17.03 -11.97 -14.95
N ILE A 137 -18.11 -11.81 -14.19
CA ILE A 137 -19.35 -12.57 -14.30
C ILE A 137 -20.51 -11.58 -14.38
N THR A 138 -21.45 -11.78 -15.29
CA THR A 138 -22.64 -10.91 -15.39
C THR A 138 -23.67 -11.24 -14.31
N ASP A 139 -24.63 -10.34 -14.10
CA ASP A 139 -25.73 -10.58 -13.15
C ASP A 139 -26.56 -11.80 -13.58
N GLU A 140 -26.79 -11.98 -14.89
CA GLU A 140 -27.50 -13.13 -15.44
C GLU A 140 -26.72 -14.43 -15.25
N GLU A 141 -25.41 -14.43 -15.51
CA GLU A 141 -24.56 -15.61 -15.29
C GLU A 141 -24.51 -16.00 -13.81
N LEU A 142 -24.49 -15.01 -12.91
CA LEU A 142 -24.53 -15.23 -11.46
C LEU A 142 -25.89 -15.78 -11.00
N GLN A 143 -26.99 -15.25 -11.54
CA GLN A 143 -28.33 -15.76 -11.26
C GLN A 143 -28.51 -17.17 -11.80
N ASP A 144 -28.00 -17.48 -12.99
CA ASP A 144 -28.00 -18.83 -13.57
C ASP A 144 -27.16 -19.80 -12.73
N LEU A 145 -26.01 -19.37 -12.24
CA LEU A 145 -25.15 -20.16 -11.37
C LEU A 145 -25.92 -20.57 -10.10
N ILE A 146 -26.61 -19.63 -9.46
CA ILE A 146 -27.23 -19.80 -8.14
C ILE A 146 -28.68 -20.31 -8.22
N GLY A 147 -29.41 -20.00 -9.28
CA GLY A 147 -30.85 -20.21 -9.41
C GLY A 147 -31.70 -19.28 -8.54
N ALA A 148 -31.15 -18.19 -8.03
CA ALA A 148 -31.83 -17.19 -7.21
C ALA A 148 -31.26 -15.79 -7.42
N THR A 149 -32.03 -14.75 -7.06
CA THR A 149 -31.57 -13.36 -7.10
C THR A 149 -30.53 -13.08 -6.02
N VAL A 150 -29.47 -12.37 -6.41
CA VAL A 150 -28.42 -11.90 -5.50
C VAL A 150 -28.64 -10.42 -5.21
N ALA A 151 -28.49 -10.02 -3.96
CA ALA A 151 -28.56 -8.61 -3.61
C ALA A 151 -27.24 -7.94 -4.00
N THR A 152 -27.30 -6.85 -4.75
CA THR A 152 -26.10 -6.22 -5.28
C THR A 152 -25.51 -5.18 -4.33
N ASP A 153 -26.29 -4.69 -3.37
CA ASP A 153 -25.89 -3.67 -2.41
C ASP A 153 -25.26 -4.25 -1.12
N ARG A 154 -24.78 -3.35 -0.25
CA ARG A 154 -24.28 -3.72 1.08
C ARG A 154 -25.37 -4.16 2.06
N GLY A 155 -26.64 -4.00 1.71
CA GLY A 155 -27.80 -4.31 2.51
C GLY A 155 -28.04 -3.35 3.68
N ALA A 156 -29.27 -3.38 4.20
CA ALA A 156 -29.72 -2.48 5.27
C ALA A 156 -29.04 -2.72 6.63
N GLY A 157 -28.43 -3.90 6.83
CA GLY A 157 -27.66 -4.22 8.03
C GLY A 157 -26.21 -3.72 8.03
N TYR A 158 -25.79 -2.97 7.00
CA TYR A 158 -24.45 -2.40 6.98
C TYR A 158 -24.27 -1.31 8.03
N VAL A 159 -23.24 -1.45 8.84
CA VAL A 159 -22.79 -0.43 9.79
C VAL A 159 -21.46 0.12 9.28
N PRO A 160 -21.41 1.38 8.81
CA PRO A 160 -20.16 2.00 8.41
C PRO A 160 -19.14 1.95 9.54
N ARG A 161 -17.89 1.65 9.19
CA ARG A 161 -16.80 1.89 10.14
C ARG A 161 -16.79 3.38 10.48
N PRO A 162 -16.52 3.74 11.76
CA PRO A 162 -16.12 5.10 12.07
C PRO A 162 -15.02 5.49 11.09
N ALA A 163 -15.13 6.68 10.50
CA ALA A 163 -14.04 7.19 9.67
C ALA A 163 -12.78 7.19 10.54
N GLU A 164 -11.78 6.40 10.16
CA GLU A 164 -10.45 6.55 10.75
C GLU A 164 -10.02 8.00 10.44
N PRO A 165 -9.49 8.73 11.44
CA PRO A 165 -9.04 10.09 11.20
C PRO A 165 -8.03 10.06 10.06
N GLU A 166 -8.19 10.97 9.10
CA GLU A 166 -7.26 11.03 7.97
C GLU A 166 -5.86 11.26 8.53
N PRO A 167 -4.88 10.40 8.18
CA PRO A 167 -3.53 10.52 8.70
C PRO A 167 -2.97 11.87 8.27
N ARG A 168 -2.62 12.71 9.24
CA ARG A 168 -2.10 14.05 8.97
C ARG A 168 -0.61 13.99 8.74
N LEU A 169 -0.15 14.67 7.70
CA LEU A 169 1.26 14.91 7.47
C LEU A 169 1.78 15.92 8.49
N VAL A 170 2.81 15.54 9.24
CA VAL A 170 3.45 16.43 10.21
C VAL A 170 4.96 16.39 10.11
N PHE A 171 5.56 17.57 10.25
CA PHE A 171 7.00 17.71 10.41
C PHE A 171 7.38 17.50 11.87
N ALA A 172 8.42 16.69 12.11
CA ALA A 172 9.00 16.54 13.43
C ALA A 172 10.52 16.51 13.40
N GLU A 173 11.09 16.90 14.53
CA GLU A 173 12.50 16.70 14.81
C GLU A 173 12.83 15.20 14.85
N PHE A 174 13.92 14.82 14.20
CA PHE A 174 14.39 13.46 14.13
C PHE A 174 15.90 13.39 14.35
N ALA A 175 16.35 12.33 15.03
CA ALA A 175 17.77 12.07 15.22
C ALA A 175 18.37 11.44 13.96
N VAL A 176 19.28 12.16 13.29
CA VAL A 176 19.92 11.71 12.03
C VAL A 176 20.63 10.37 12.22
N ALA A 177 21.19 10.09 13.40
CA ALA A 177 21.83 8.81 13.71
C ALA A 177 20.88 7.60 13.64
N ARG A 178 19.55 7.81 13.76
CA ARG A 178 18.52 6.76 13.68
C ARG A 178 18.06 6.49 12.25
N PHE A 179 18.51 7.26 11.28
CA PHE A 179 18.18 7.04 9.89
C PHE A 179 18.62 5.66 9.40
N ALA A 180 17.75 5.01 8.61
CA ALA A 180 18.09 3.79 7.90
C ALA A 180 19.32 4.01 7.02
N ARG A 181 20.08 2.95 6.73
CA ARG A 181 21.27 3.08 5.87
C ARG A 181 20.83 3.52 4.46
N PRO A 182 21.27 4.68 3.95
CA PRO A 182 21.00 5.05 2.57
C PRO A 182 21.58 4.00 1.63
N ARG A 183 20.80 3.57 0.65
CA ARG A 183 21.24 2.63 -0.38
C ARG A 183 21.80 3.42 -1.56
N PRO A 184 22.87 2.97 -2.23
CA PRO A 184 23.33 3.64 -3.45
C PRO A 184 22.19 3.75 -4.47
N PHE A 185 22.00 4.95 -5.02
CA PHE A 185 21.02 5.18 -6.07
C PHE A 185 21.69 5.99 -7.18
N ARG A 186 21.83 5.36 -8.37
CA ARG A 186 22.29 5.90 -9.66
C ARG A 186 23.65 6.63 -9.71
N GLU A 187 24.20 7.10 -8.61
CA GLU A 187 25.46 7.84 -8.53
C GLU A 187 26.37 7.32 -7.39
N PRO A 188 27.24 6.33 -7.67
CA PRO A 188 28.08 5.70 -6.64
C PRO A 188 29.13 6.64 -6.04
N ALA A 189 29.45 7.76 -6.71
CA ALA A 189 30.45 8.73 -6.25
C ALA A 189 29.96 9.59 -5.07
N CYS A 190 28.69 9.99 -5.07
CA CYS A 190 28.07 10.79 -4.00
C CYS A 190 27.34 9.90 -2.97
N MET A 191 26.88 8.71 -3.37
CA MET A 191 26.17 7.74 -2.53
C MET A 191 26.95 6.42 -2.43
N PRO A 192 28.14 6.40 -1.80
CA PRO A 192 28.94 5.19 -1.74
C PRO A 192 28.22 4.09 -0.94
N ALA A 193 28.35 2.85 -1.39
CA ALA A 193 27.83 1.69 -0.70
C ALA A 193 28.47 1.58 0.69
N GLY A 194 27.73 2.06 1.68
CA GLY A 194 27.93 1.61 3.03
C GLY A 194 29.09 2.24 3.81
N VAL A 195 28.88 3.48 4.23
CA VAL A 195 29.66 4.09 5.33
C VAL A 195 29.58 3.17 6.57
N PRO A 196 30.72 2.68 7.11
CA PRO A 196 30.75 1.88 8.32
C PRO A 196 30.11 2.63 9.50
N TRP A 197 29.39 1.91 10.36
CA TRP A 197 28.67 2.49 11.50
C TRP A 197 29.59 3.30 12.44
N TRP A 198 30.83 2.85 12.64
CA TRP A 198 31.83 3.55 13.46
C TRP A 198 32.21 4.92 12.88
N ARG A 199 32.27 5.06 11.54
CA ARG A 199 32.54 6.36 10.89
C ARG A 199 31.37 7.31 11.06
N ARG A 200 30.14 6.79 11.09
CA ARG A 200 28.94 7.62 11.36
C ARG A 200 28.99 8.13 12.79
N TRP A 201 29.23 7.25 13.75
CA TRP A 201 29.37 7.62 15.15
C TRP A 201 30.49 8.63 15.38
N MET A 202 31.67 8.40 14.81
CA MET A 202 32.78 9.36 14.89
C MET A 202 32.41 10.73 14.32
N ARG A 203 31.63 10.79 13.23
CA ARG A 203 31.17 12.07 12.65
C ARG A 203 30.14 12.79 13.52
N GLN A 204 29.40 12.09 14.38
CA GLN A 204 28.51 12.72 15.37
C GLN A 204 29.30 13.40 16.51
N ILE A 205 30.53 12.93 16.75
CA ILE A 205 31.46 13.48 17.76
C ILE A 205 32.33 14.59 17.13
N LEU A 206 32.88 14.35 15.94
CA LEU A 206 33.74 15.26 15.17
C LEU A 206 33.10 15.56 13.81
N PRO A 207 32.16 16.52 13.74
CA PRO A 207 31.44 16.85 12.52
C PRO A 207 32.34 17.50 11.48
N ARG A 208 31.97 17.32 10.20
CA ARG A 208 32.61 18.03 9.10
C ARG A 208 31.75 19.22 8.73
N ARG A 209 32.35 20.41 8.82
CA ARG A 209 31.76 21.65 8.32
C ARG A 209 32.46 21.99 7.01
N GLY A 210 31.75 21.86 5.90
CA GLY A 210 32.30 22.13 4.59
C GLY A 210 31.56 21.42 3.45
N ALA A 211 31.44 22.14 2.34
CA ALA A 211 30.89 21.64 1.09
C ALA A 211 31.85 20.65 0.40
N ARG A 212 31.28 19.71 -0.35
CA ARG A 212 31.98 18.88 -1.33
C ARG A 212 31.39 19.16 -2.70
N ALA A 213 32.23 19.14 -3.73
CA ALA A 213 31.81 19.38 -5.11
C ALA A 213 31.15 18.17 -5.80
N CYS A 214 30.80 17.10 -5.06
CA CYS A 214 30.34 15.85 -5.69
C CYS A 214 28.88 15.89 -6.19
N CYS A 215 28.01 16.69 -5.58
CA CYS A 215 26.65 16.95 -6.04
C CYS A 215 26.07 18.16 -5.29
N TRP A 216 24.89 18.64 -5.72
CA TRP A 216 24.19 19.75 -5.06
C TRP A 216 23.93 19.47 -3.56
N TYR A 217 23.55 18.24 -3.20
CA TYR A 217 23.28 17.87 -1.80
C TYR A 217 24.52 17.97 -0.90
N HIS A 218 25.73 17.77 -1.41
CA HIS A 218 26.94 17.97 -0.61
C HIS A 218 27.51 19.38 -0.74
N GLY A 219 26.86 20.25 -1.51
CA GLY A 219 27.36 21.57 -1.90
C GLY A 219 27.39 22.64 -0.81
N GLY A 220 26.91 22.37 0.41
CA GLY A 220 26.85 23.38 1.47
C GLY A 220 26.82 22.83 2.90
N ASP A 221 26.62 23.73 3.87
CA ASP A 221 26.67 23.40 5.29
C ASP A 221 25.30 22.98 5.85
N TRP A 222 25.10 21.66 5.92
CA TRP A 222 23.89 21.11 6.52
C TRP A 222 23.73 21.42 8.01
N HIS A 223 24.78 21.80 8.75
CA HIS A 223 24.60 22.18 10.16
C HIS A 223 23.84 23.50 10.27
N THR A 224 24.18 24.48 9.43
CA THR A 224 23.48 25.77 9.37
C THR A 224 22.02 25.58 8.93
N VAL A 225 21.79 24.84 7.85
CA VAL A 225 20.44 24.56 7.34
C VAL A 225 19.58 23.83 8.38
N ASN A 226 20.14 22.84 9.09
CA ASN A 226 19.38 22.12 10.10
C ASN A 226 19.13 22.94 11.38
N ALA A 227 20.04 23.85 11.74
CA ALA A 227 19.77 24.79 12.83
C ALA A 227 18.56 25.68 12.50
N MET A 228 18.54 26.28 11.30
CA MET A 228 17.39 27.03 10.81
C MET A 228 16.12 26.17 10.74
N ALA A 229 16.23 24.92 10.27
CA ALA A 229 15.08 24.03 10.18
C ALA A 229 14.43 23.73 11.54
N LEU A 230 15.24 23.56 12.59
CA LEU A 230 14.71 23.35 13.94
C LEU A 230 14.05 24.61 14.51
N GLU A 231 14.62 25.79 14.23
CA GLU A 231 13.99 27.08 14.59
C GLU A 231 12.66 27.29 13.85
N VAL A 232 12.64 27.02 12.55
CA VAL A 232 11.43 27.06 11.71
C VAL A 232 10.37 26.13 12.29
N LEU A 233 10.73 24.88 12.59
CA LEU A 233 9.79 23.91 13.16
C LEU A 233 9.20 24.38 14.49
N GLN A 234 10.03 24.98 15.36
CA GLN A 234 9.56 25.51 16.64
C GLN A 234 8.59 26.69 16.44
N ARG A 235 8.92 27.63 15.53
CA ARG A 235 8.08 28.79 15.24
C ARG A 235 6.77 28.41 14.56
N ALA A 236 6.83 27.49 13.60
CA ALA A 236 5.67 26.95 12.91
C ALA A 236 4.68 26.33 13.88
N ARG A 237 5.17 25.54 14.86
CA ARG A 237 4.33 24.99 15.93
C ARG A 237 3.66 26.06 16.78
N ALA A 238 4.37 27.13 17.11
CA ALA A 238 3.81 28.25 17.88
C ALA A 238 2.76 29.05 17.08
N GLN A 239 2.80 28.98 15.76
CA GLN A 239 1.90 29.70 14.85
C GLN A 239 0.86 28.78 14.18
N SER A 240 0.86 27.48 14.52
CA SER A 240 -0.02 26.48 13.92
C SER A 240 0.03 26.46 12.38
N VAL A 241 1.24 26.53 11.81
CA VAL A 241 1.45 26.43 10.36
C VAL A 241 1.19 24.99 9.91
N GLU A 242 0.34 24.80 8.92
CA GLU A 242 0.02 23.48 8.34
C GLU A 242 1.17 22.98 7.46
N ALA A 243 1.27 21.65 7.30
CA ALA A 243 2.41 21.02 6.61
C ALA A 243 2.61 21.51 5.18
N ASP A 244 1.54 21.79 4.43
CA ASP A 244 1.60 22.28 3.05
C ASP A 244 2.18 23.70 2.95
N ASP A 245 2.06 24.51 4.00
CA ASP A 245 2.55 25.90 4.05
C ASP A 245 3.99 25.99 4.61
N MET A 246 4.55 24.89 5.10
CA MET A 246 5.84 24.87 5.80
C MET A 246 7.01 25.26 4.90
N GLU A 247 6.99 24.92 3.62
CA GLU A 247 8.05 25.28 2.66
C GLU A 247 8.14 26.79 2.46
N GLU A 248 7.00 27.44 2.21
CA GLU A 248 6.92 28.88 2.03
C GLU A 248 7.35 29.58 3.31
N PHE A 249 6.84 29.12 4.46
CA PHE A 249 7.21 29.65 5.78
C PHE A 249 8.72 29.53 6.06
N ALA A 250 9.33 28.40 5.72
CA ALA A 250 10.76 28.17 5.87
C ALA A 250 11.60 29.07 4.94
N THR A 251 11.15 29.26 3.70
CA THR A 251 11.80 30.13 2.70
C THR A 251 11.77 31.59 3.14
N ALA A 252 10.63 32.07 3.66
CA ALA A 252 10.51 33.41 4.22
C ALA A 252 11.46 33.60 5.42
N HIS A 253 11.56 32.59 6.29
CA HIS A 253 12.48 32.61 7.43
C HIS A 253 13.95 32.70 6.99
N ALA A 254 14.38 31.86 6.04
CA ALA A 254 15.75 31.91 5.51
C ALA A 254 16.06 33.28 4.87
N THR A 255 15.13 33.82 4.08
CA THR A 255 15.29 35.14 3.47
C THR A 255 15.48 36.23 4.52
N ALA A 256 14.66 36.23 5.57
CA ALA A 256 14.77 37.18 6.68
C ALA A 256 16.08 37.02 7.48
N ALA A 257 16.62 35.81 7.56
CA ALA A 257 17.91 35.52 8.18
C ALA A 257 19.13 35.87 7.30
N GLY A 258 18.90 36.28 6.05
CA GLY A 258 19.99 36.57 5.10
C GLY A 258 20.74 35.31 4.64
N ALA A 259 20.07 34.15 4.63
CA ALA A 259 20.66 32.91 4.16
C ALA A 259 21.06 33.02 2.68
N THR A 260 22.08 32.25 2.29
CA THR A 260 22.49 32.14 0.89
C THR A 260 21.40 31.47 0.05
N GLY A 261 21.51 31.58 -1.28
CA GLY A 261 20.58 30.90 -2.19
C GLY A 261 20.57 29.39 -1.99
N TRP A 262 21.75 28.77 -1.81
CA TRP A 262 21.85 27.33 -1.55
C TRP A 262 21.22 26.95 -0.19
N GLU A 263 21.46 27.73 0.87
CA GLU A 263 20.87 27.45 2.18
C GLU A 263 19.35 27.60 2.19
N THR A 264 18.84 28.60 1.47
CA THR A 264 17.40 28.84 1.31
C THR A 264 16.74 27.68 0.57
N GLU A 265 17.31 27.25 -0.56
CA GLU A 265 16.82 26.11 -1.34
C GLU A 265 16.93 24.80 -0.53
N ALA A 266 18.06 24.55 0.12
CA ALA A 266 18.25 23.38 0.97
C ALA A 266 17.23 23.32 2.13
N LEU A 267 16.94 24.46 2.76
CA LEU A 267 15.92 24.56 3.81
C LEU A 267 14.51 24.32 3.27
N ALA A 268 14.14 24.91 2.13
CA ALA A 268 12.84 24.69 1.49
C ALA A 268 12.60 23.19 1.25
N THR A 269 13.61 22.48 0.72
CA THR A 269 13.48 21.03 0.47
C THR A 269 13.36 20.15 1.73
N LEU A 270 13.64 20.68 2.93
CA LEU A 270 13.35 19.98 4.19
C LEU A 270 11.88 20.05 4.60
N PHE A 271 11.15 21.04 4.08
CA PHE A 271 9.75 21.32 4.41
C PHE A 271 8.77 21.19 3.23
N ASN A 272 9.27 20.89 2.03
CA ASN A 272 8.43 20.53 0.89
C ASN A 272 7.83 19.12 1.09
N THR A 273 6.51 18.96 1.02
CA THR A 273 5.84 17.67 1.27
C THR A 273 6.18 16.59 0.25
N GLY A 274 6.55 16.98 -0.98
CA GLY A 274 7.05 16.10 -2.02
C GLY A 274 8.50 15.67 -1.84
N ASP A 275 9.37 16.52 -1.28
CA ASP A 275 10.84 16.35 -1.26
C ASP A 275 11.47 16.12 0.13
N ALA A 276 10.70 16.32 1.20
CA ALA A 276 11.15 16.16 2.56
C ALA A 276 11.68 14.74 2.84
N ILE A 277 12.50 14.62 3.88
CA ILE A 277 12.98 13.31 4.32
C ILE A 277 11.80 12.56 4.94
N GLN A 278 11.44 11.44 4.32
CA GLN A 278 10.36 10.56 4.77
C GLN A 278 10.93 9.17 5.07
N PRO A 279 11.28 8.86 6.32
CA PRO A 279 11.67 7.51 6.72
C PRO A 279 10.50 6.56 6.50
N SER A 280 10.75 5.37 5.93
CA SER A 280 9.71 4.34 5.88
C SER A 280 9.59 3.64 7.24
N SER A 281 8.42 3.06 7.54
CA SER A 281 8.21 2.24 8.74
C SER A 281 9.11 1.00 8.83
N GLY A 282 9.80 0.66 7.73
CA GLY A 282 10.81 -0.39 7.64
C GLY A 282 12.25 0.14 7.60
N THR A 283 13.08 -0.42 6.72
CA THR A 283 14.53 -0.15 6.65
C THR A 283 14.93 0.75 5.47
N GLY A 284 14.15 1.79 5.19
CA GLY A 284 14.38 2.63 4.01
C GLY A 284 13.81 4.04 4.11
N TYR A 285 13.64 4.64 2.93
CA TYR A 285 13.14 5.99 2.74
C TYR A 285 12.05 5.94 1.67
N ILE A 286 10.99 6.72 1.87
CA ILE A 286 10.05 7.07 0.80
C ILE A 286 10.69 8.18 -0.03
N ASN A 287 11.25 9.21 0.61
CA ASN A 287 12.07 10.24 -0.02
C ASN A 287 13.19 10.77 0.89
N GLY A 288 14.13 11.54 0.33
CA GLY A 288 15.18 12.25 1.05
C GLY A 288 16.44 11.44 1.34
N GLN A 289 16.60 10.28 0.70
CA GLN A 289 17.73 9.38 0.99
C GLN A 289 19.10 10.03 0.72
N HIS A 290 19.25 10.81 -0.36
CA HIS A 290 20.51 11.49 -0.68
C HIS A 290 20.82 12.57 0.37
N ARG A 291 19.81 13.34 0.76
CA ARG A 291 19.92 14.35 1.81
C ARG A 291 20.30 13.72 3.16
N ALA A 292 19.67 12.61 3.52
CA ALA A 292 20.02 11.85 4.71
C ALA A 292 21.47 11.34 4.68
N GLN A 293 21.96 10.88 3.52
CA GLN A 293 23.39 10.52 3.36
C GLN A 293 24.30 11.74 3.56
N ALA A 294 24.01 12.87 2.93
CA ALA A 294 24.81 14.09 3.07
C ALA A 294 24.88 14.55 4.55
N MET A 295 23.76 14.53 5.26
CA MET A 295 23.69 14.86 6.69
C MET A 295 24.44 13.88 7.59
N LEU A 296 24.28 12.57 7.35
CA LEU A 296 25.04 11.52 8.05
C LEU A 296 26.55 11.70 7.84
N GLU A 297 26.94 12.11 6.64
CA GLU A 297 28.33 12.38 6.30
C GLU A 297 28.86 13.69 6.88
N ALA A 298 28.04 14.74 6.96
CA ALA A 298 28.39 16.00 7.61
C ALA A 298 28.45 15.87 9.15
N GLY A 299 27.80 14.84 9.71
CA GLY A 299 27.72 14.64 11.16
C GLY A 299 26.62 15.46 11.81
N VAL A 300 25.57 15.82 11.07
CA VAL A 300 24.37 16.47 11.60
C VAL A 300 23.73 15.55 12.63
N ARG A 301 23.28 16.11 13.76
CA ARG A 301 22.69 15.35 14.88
C ARG A 301 21.18 15.25 14.81
N ARG A 302 20.53 16.37 14.54
CA ARG A 302 19.07 16.53 14.48
C ARG A 302 18.70 17.17 13.16
N THR A 303 17.58 16.74 12.61
CA THR A 303 16.98 17.27 11.39
C THR A 303 15.47 17.23 11.51
N VAL A 304 14.75 17.64 10.47
CA VAL A 304 13.31 17.50 10.37
C VAL A 304 12.95 16.39 9.38
N VAL A 305 11.88 15.67 9.68
CA VAL A 305 11.31 14.63 8.82
C VAL A 305 9.82 14.83 8.69
N LEU A 306 9.27 14.37 7.58
CA LEU A 306 7.84 14.30 7.35
C LEU A 306 7.37 12.86 7.61
N HIS A 307 6.30 12.73 8.38
CA HIS A 307 5.64 11.44 8.62
C HIS A 307 4.15 11.64 8.83
N HIS A 308 3.40 10.55 8.70
CA HIS A 308 1.98 10.51 9.01
C HIS A 308 1.82 10.28 10.51
N VAL A 309 0.90 11.01 11.13
CA VAL A 309 0.39 10.72 12.46
C VAL A 309 -1.10 10.42 12.37
N ASP A 310 -1.51 9.38 13.08
CA ASP A 310 -2.91 9.10 13.33
C ASP A 310 -3.37 10.09 14.43
N GLU A 311 -4.49 10.79 14.23
CA GLU A 311 -5.05 11.58 15.35
C GLU A 311 -5.54 10.61 16.45
N PRO A 312 -5.28 10.94 17.74
CA PRO A 312 -5.67 10.09 18.87
C PRO A 312 -7.18 9.98 19.09
#